data_AF-A0AAV5TGE7-F1
#
_entry.id   AF-A0AAV5TGE7-F1
#
_cell.length_a   1.000
_cell.length_b   1.000
_cell.length_c   1.000
_cell.angle_alpha   90.00
_cell.angle_beta   90.00
_cell.angle_gamma   90.00
#
_symmetry.space_group_name_H-M   'P 1'
#
loop_
_entity.id
_entity.type
_entity.pdbx_description
1 polymer ?
#
loop_
_entity_poly.entity_id
_entity_poly.type
_entity_poly.pdbx_seq_one_letter_code
_entity_poly.pdbx_strand_id
1 'polypeptide(L)'
;MRNAQVFTKLAIPLTLATTPGFTFYPVYKLVPVGTEYDTLIYFSVAMFDMWLSVASVVVVAFVPFVEPKMLLFIRWFPRKQAALSRMKSQIPESDVYFNQLSKALHA
;
A
#
# COMPACT_ATOMS: atom_id res chain seq x y z
N MET A 1 15.02 18.98 8.53
CA MET A 1 13.69 19.46 9.00
C MET A 1 12.57 19.42 7.95
N ARG A 2 12.82 19.33 6.63
CA ARG A 2 11.76 19.24 5.59
C ARG A 2 10.86 18.00 5.72
N ASN A 3 11.42 16.85 6.09
CA ASN A 3 10.67 15.59 6.17
C ASN A 3 9.55 15.65 7.22
N ALA A 4 9.79 16.29 8.38
CA ALA A 4 8.79 16.40 9.44
C ALA A 4 7.53 17.14 8.98
N GLN A 5 7.66 18.18 8.14
CA GLN A 5 6.54 18.97 7.62
C GLN A 5 5.66 18.20 6.63
N VAL A 6 6.25 17.26 5.89
CA VAL A 6 5.53 16.37 4.97
C VAL A 6 4.65 15.40 5.75
N PHE A 7 5.20 14.81 6.82
CA PHE A 7 4.45 13.94 7.71
C PHE A 7 3.30 14.67 8.42
N THR A 8 3.50 15.92 8.85
CA THR A 8 2.41 16.69 9.49
C THR A 8 1.28 17.01 8.51
N LYS A 9 1.61 17.29 7.24
CA LYS A 9 0.60 17.54 6.19
C LYS A 9 -0.17 16.28 5.80
N LEU A 10 0.48 15.11 5.85
CA LEU A 10 -0.17 13.81 5.64
C LEU A 10 -0.96 13.33 6.87
N ALA A 11 -0.64 13.81 8.07
CA ALA A 11 -1.34 13.42 9.29
C ALA A 11 -2.81 13.86 9.28
N ILE A 12 -3.15 14.98 8.63
CA ILE A 12 -4.53 15.49 8.54
C ILE A 12 -5.44 14.57 7.71
N PRO A 13 -5.13 14.25 6.43
CA PRO A 13 -5.95 13.31 5.68
C PRO A 13 -5.92 11.90 6.27
N LEU A 14 -4.81 11.49 6.88
CA LEU A 14 -4.71 10.20 7.57
C LEU A 14 -5.68 10.14 8.77
N THR A 15 -5.69 11.14 9.64
CA THR A 15 -6.58 11.19 10.81
C THR A 15 -8.04 11.28 10.39
N LEU A 16 -8.38 12.11 9.40
CA LEU A 16 -9.74 12.16 8.85
C LEU A 16 -10.17 10.81 8.25
N ALA A 17 -9.27 10.14 7.53
CA ALA A 17 -9.56 8.85 6.92
C ALA A 17 -9.63 7.71 7.94
N THR A 18 -8.93 7.76 9.09
CA THR A 18 -9.03 6.71 10.11
C THR A 18 -10.12 6.92 11.15
N THR A 19 -10.63 8.15 11.28
CA THR A 19 -11.66 8.52 12.30
C THR A 19 -12.90 7.61 12.24
N PRO A 20 -13.49 7.29 11.07
CA PRO A 20 -14.65 6.40 11.03
C PRO A 20 -14.32 4.96 11.44
N GLY A 21 -13.12 4.45 11.11
CA GLY A 21 -12.64 3.16 11.61
C GLY A 21 -12.62 3.09 13.14
N PHE A 22 -12.21 4.18 13.78
CA PHE A 22 -12.23 4.30 15.25
C PHE A 22 -13.64 4.36 15.84
N THR A 23 -14.68 4.72 15.07
CA THR A 23 -16.07 4.69 15.54
C THR A 23 -16.68 3.28 15.54
N PHE A 24 -16.19 2.38 14.68
CA PHE A 24 -16.67 0.99 14.64
C PHE A 24 -16.09 0.12 15.76
N TYR A 25 -14.90 0.45 16.28
CA TYR A 25 -14.27 -0.26 17.39
C TYR A 25 -15.08 -0.27 18.71
N PRO A 26 -15.60 0.87 19.22
CA PRO A 26 -16.43 0.86 20.41
C PRO A 26 -17.77 0.15 20.17
N VAL A 27 -18.32 0.21 18.94
CA VAL A 27 -19.55 -0.53 18.58
C VAL A 27 -19.31 -2.03 18.72
N TYR A 28 -18.19 -2.56 18.22
CA TYR A 28 -17.81 -3.95 18.42
C TYR A 28 -17.67 -4.33 19.90
N LYS A 29 -17.08 -3.44 20.73
CA LYS A 29 -16.84 -3.73 22.15
C LYS A 29 -18.10 -3.61 23.03
N LEU A 30 -19.07 -2.79 22.62
CA LEU A 30 -20.31 -2.53 23.37
C LEU A 30 -21.39 -3.58 23.09
N VAL A 31 -21.33 -4.29 21.94
CA VAL A 31 -22.29 -5.33 21.61
C VAL A 31 -21.94 -6.63 22.38
N PRO A 32 -22.84 -7.14 23.24
CA PRO A 32 -22.60 -8.38 23.98
C PRO A 32 -22.60 -9.59 23.05
N VAL A 33 -21.54 -10.40 23.15
CA VAL A 33 -21.34 -11.63 22.38
C VAL A 33 -22.32 -12.71 22.85
N GLY A 34 -23.03 -13.37 21.93
CA GLY A 34 -24.00 -14.42 22.26
C GLY A 34 -25.47 -13.98 22.29
N THR A 35 -25.79 -12.83 21.69
CA THR A 35 -27.17 -12.38 21.43
C THR A 35 -27.45 -12.40 19.92
N GLU A 36 -28.71 -12.28 19.49
CA GLU A 36 -29.14 -12.28 18.07
C GLU A 36 -28.49 -11.18 17.18
N TYR A 37 -27.59 -10.37 17.74
CA TYR A 37 -26.87 -9.28 17.08
C TYR A 37 -25.49 -9.67 16.53
N ASP A 38 -25.17 -10.96 16.41
CA ASP A 38 -23.88 -11.42 15.83
C ASP A 38 -23.64 -10.87 14.41
N THR A 39 -24.70 -10.65 13.62
CA THR A 39 -24.60 -10.02 12.30
C THR A 39 -24.05 -8.59 12.35
N LEU A 40 -24.38 -7.82 13.39
CA LEU A 40 -23.85 -6.47 13.63
C LEU A 40 -22.37 -6.48 14.00
N ILE A 41 -21.91 -7.52 14.71
CA ILE A 41 -20.50 -7.73 15.04
C ILE A 41 -19.72 -8.00 13.75
N TYR A 42 -20.16 -8.95 12.93
CA TYR A 42 -19.51 -9.27 11.64
C TYR A 42 -19.52 -8.07 10.69
N PHE A 43 -20.63 -7.33 10.64
CA PHE A 43 -20.74 -6.11 9.85
C PHE A 43 -19.76 -5.03 10.33
N SER A 44 -19.62 -4.84 11.64
CA SER A 44 -18.68 -3.87 12.22
C SER A 44 -17.23 -4.23 11.91
N VAL A 45 -16.87 -5.52 11.97
CA VAL A 45 -15.53 -6.00 11.61
C VAL A 45 -15.26 -5.80 10.12
N ALA A 46 -16.22 -6.14 9.25
CA ALA A 46 -16.10 -5.92 7.81
C ALA A 46 -15.99 -4.43 7.45
N MET A 47 -16.76 -3.58 8.11
CA MET A 47 -16.68 -2.12 7.94
C MET A 47 -15.35 -1.56 8.41
N PHE A 48 -14.79 -2.09 9.51
CA PHE A 48 -13.46 -1.69 9.98
C PHE A 48 -12.36 -2.04 8.97
N ASP A 49 -12.36 -3.26 8.44
CA ASP A 49 -11.37 -3.72 7.46
C ASP A 49 -11.49 -2.97 6.12
N MET A 50 -12.73 -2.77 5.64
CA MET A 50 -13.00 -1.96 4.47
C MET A 50 -12.49 -0.52 4.65
N TRP A 51 -12.74 0.07 5.82
CA TRP A 51 -12.37 1.46 6.07
C TRP A 51 -10.86 1.67 6.20
N LEU A 52 -10.13 0.72 6.76
CA LEU A 52 -8.65 0.72 6.74
C LEU A 52 -8.12 0.66 5.30
N SER A 53 -8.72 -0.17 4.45
CA SER A 53 -8.36 -0.25 3.03
C SER A 53 -8.63 1.08 2.32
N VAL A 54 -9.78 1.70 2.54
CA VAL A 54 -10.11 3.03 1.98
C VAL A 54 -9.12 4.10 2.48
N ALA A 55 -8.78 4.11 3.77
CA ALA A 55 -7.81 5.04 4.32
C ALA A 55 -6.44 4.91 3.64
N SER A 56 -5.99 3.68 3.36
CA SER A 56 -4.74 3.45 2.63
C SER A 56 -4.76 4.08 1.24
N VAL A 57 -5.86 3.93 0.49
CA VAL A 57 -6.02 4.49 -0.86
C VAL A 57 -6.05 6.01 -0.81
N VAL A 58 -6.77 6.60 0.14
CA VAL A 58 -6.84 8.06 0.32
C VAL A 58 -5.44 8.62 0.62
N VAL A 59 -4.69 7.99 1.52
CA VAL A 59 -3.32 8.42 1.85
C VAL A 59 -2.44 8.36 0.61
N VAL A 60 -2.44 7.24 -0.13
CA VAL A 60 -1.65 7.07 -1.36
C VAL A 60 -2.06 8.08 -2.44
N ALA A 61 -3.34 8.39 -2.58
CA ALA A 61 -3.85 9.40 -3.50
C ALA A 61 -3.45 10.84 -3.09
N PHE A 62 -3.23 11.10 -1.80
CA PHE A 62 -2.76 12.40 -1.29
C PHE A 62 -1.24 12.59 -1.34
N VAL A 63 -0.45 11.50 -1.34
CA VAL A 63 1.01 11.56 -1.55
C VAL A 63 1.43 12.47 -2.72
N PRO A 64 0.87 12.35 -3.94
CA PRO A 64 1.26 13.20 -5.07
C PRO A 64 0.96 14.69 -4.87
N PHE A 65 -0.02 15.04 -4.02
CA PHE A 65 -0.34 16.44 -3.70
C PHE A 65 0.65 17.05 -2.70
N VAL A 66 1.17 16.26 -1.76
CA VAL A 66 2.11 16.74 -0.74
C VAL A 66 3.54 16.80 -1.30
N GLU A 67 3.93 15.80 -2.09
CA GLU A 67 5.23 15.77 -2.76
C GLU A 67 5.10 15.60 -4.29
N PRO A 68 5.01 16.70 -5.04
CA PRO A 68 4.89 16.64 -6.51
C PRO A 68 6.14 16.06 -7.19
N LYS A 69 7.26 15.90 -6.46
CA LYS A 69 8.44 15.19 -6.95
C LYS A 69 8.19 13.68 -7.12
N MET A 70 7.30 13.08 -6.33
CA MET A 70 6.92 11.67 -6.48
C MET A 70 6.04 11.43 -7.72
N LEU A 71 5.26 12.43 -8.17
CA LEU A 71 4.50 12.35 -9.43
C LEU A 71 5.39 12.09 -10.63
N LEU A 72 6.61 12.66 -10.65
CA LEU A 72 7.58 12.39 -11.70
C LEU A 72 7.95 10.90 -11.68
N PHE A 73 8.28 10.33 -10.52
CA PHE A 73 8.58 8.90 -10.42
C PHE A 73 7.44 8.00 -10.89
N ILE A 74 6.18 8.31 -10.54
CA ILE A 74 5.00 7.55 -10.98
C ILE A 74 4.82 7.65 -12.50
N ARG A 75 5.02 8.83 -13.11
CA ARG A 75 4.87 9.05 -14.55
C ARG A 75 5.93 8.31 -15.38
N TRP A 76 7.12 8.08 -14.81
CA TRP A 76 8.20 7.32 -15.44
C TRP A 76 8.20 5.83 -15.09
N PHE A 77 7.43 5.40 -14.08
CA PHE A 77 7.31 4.01 -13.65
C PHE A 77 6.83 3.04 -14.75
N PRO A 78 5.77 3.34 -15.53
CA PRO A 78 5.33 2.42 -16.59
C PRO A 78 6.36 2.28 -17.71
N ARG A 79 7.16 3.34 -17.99
CA ARG A 79 8.28 3.26 -18.94
C ARG A 79 9.42 2.39 -18.42
N LYS A 80 9.74 2.47 -17.14
CA LYS A 80 10.75 1.61 -16.51
C LYS A 80 10.32 0.16 -16.46
N GLN A 81 9.06 -0.12 -16.16
CA GLN A 81 8.52 -1.48 -16.14
C GLN A 81 8.52 -2.09 -17.55
N ALA A 82 8.08 -1.35 -18.57
CA ALA A 82 8.15 -1.79 -19.96
C ALA A 82 9.60 -2.01 -20.45
N ALA A 83 10.54 -1.15 -20.04
CA ALA A 83 11.96 -1.33 -20.35
C ALA A 83 12.56 -2.57 -19.66
N LEU A 84 12.20 -2.83 -18.40
CA LEU A 84 12.62 -4.03 -17.66
C LEU A 84 12.04 -5.31 -18.26
N SER A 85 10.76 -5.30 -18.65
CA SER A 85 10.11 -6.43 -19.32
C SER A 85 10.80 -6.75 -20.66
N ARG A 86 11.21 -5.72 -21.42
CA ARG A 86 11.98 -5.89 -22.66
C ARG A 86 13.37 -6.46 -22.40
N MET A 87 14.10 -5.95 -21.41
CA MET A 87 15.39 -6.54 -21.01
C MET A 87 15.27 -7.99 -20.57
N LYS A 88 14.22 -8.33 -19.80
CA LYS A 88 13.95 -9.72 -19.38
C LYS A 88 13.62 -10.64 -20.55
N SER A 89 12.95 -10.15 -21.59
CA SER A 89 12.71 -10.94 -22.81
C SER A 89 13.93 -11.07 -23.73
N GLN A 90 14.90 -10.15 -23.63
CA GLN A 90 16.07 -10.11 -24.50
C GLN A 90 17.26 -10.91 -23.94
N ILE A 91 17.27 -11.14 -22.63
CA ILE A 91 18.20 -12.06 -21.98
C ILE A 91 17.46 -13.41 -21.90
N PRO A 92 17.74 -14.39 -22.78
CA PRO A 92 17.15 -15.71 -22.63
C PRO A 92 17.59 -16.25 -21.26
N GLU A 93 16.63 -16.74 -20.47
CA GLU A 93 16.90 -17.17 -19.09
C GLU A 93 18.04 -18.21 -19.02
N SER A 94 18.28 -18.95 -20.12
CA SER A 94 19.44 -19.84 -20.29
C SER A 94 20.78 -19.15 -20.04
N ASP A 95 20.98 -17.94 -20.55
CA ASP A 95 22.29 -17.26 -20.50
C ASP A 95 22.61 -16.77 -19.09
N VAL A 96 21.59 -16.51 -18.27
CA VAL A 96 21.77 -16.17 -16.85
C VAL A 96 22.24 -17.41 -16.09
N TYR A 97 21.64 -18.58 -16.34
CA TYR A 97 22.08 -19.84 -15.74
C TYR A 97 23.49 -20.24 -16.17
N PHE A 98 23.82 -20.14 -17.47
CA PHE A 98 25.16 -20.47 -17.97
C PHE A 98 26.24 -19.52 -17.44
N ASN A 99 25.94 -18.23 -17.28
CA ASN A 99 26.88 -17.26 -16.69
C ASN A 99 27.10 -17.48 -15.19
N GLN A 100 26.09 -17.95 -14.46
CA GLN A 100 26.27 -18.32 -13.05
C GLN A 100 27.07 -19.60 -12.91
N LEU A 101 26.84 -20.59 -13.78
CA LEU A 101 27.61 -21.84 -13.84
C LEU A 101 29.06 -21.62 -14.23
N SER A 102 29.35 -20.81 -15.25
CA SER A 102 30.72 -20.51 -15.67
C SER A 102 31.49 -19.75 -14.60
N LYS A 103 30.82 -18.83 -13.89
CA LYS A 103 31.41 -18.08 -12.79
C LYS A 103 31.73 -18.95 -11.57
N ALA A 104 30.90 -19.97 -11.29
CA ALA A 104 31.17 -20.95 -10.25
C ALA A 104 32.27 -21.96 -10.63
N LEU A 105 32.47 -22.21 -11.93
CA LEU A 105 33.53 -23.09 -12.44
C LEU A 105 34.91 -22.42 -12.44
N HIS A 106 34.96 -21.08 -12.51
CA HIS A 106 36.20 -20.28 -12.50
C HIS A 106 36.50 -19.61 -11.14
N ALA A 107 35.72 -19.90 -10.10
CA ALA A 107 35.97 -19.51 -8.72
C ALA A 107 36.62 -20.67 -7.95
#